data_AF-A0A9X5AQF5-F1
#
_entry.id   AF-A0A9X5AQF5-F1
#
_cell.length_a   1.000
_cell.length_b   1.000
_cell.length_c   1.000
_cell.angle_alpha   90.00
_cell.angle_beta   90.00
_cell.angle_gamma   90.00
#
_symmetry.space_group_name_H-M   'P 1'
#
loop_
_entity.id
_entity.type
_entity.pdbx_description
1 polymer ?
#
loop_
_entity_poly.entity_id
_entity_poly.type
_entity_poly.pdbx_seq_one_letter_code
_entity_poly.pdbx_strand_id
1 'polypeptide(L)'
;MLKWMKVKELVPVELDESKSIGMMRLDWSGSRRDEVCNKWLPSQQFDDVVDKYNISIPALQVLINELIFEQLDVFSKVIDRCRGEGYRYEQLFKVETADFNFYLRLKPVKDEYSYLFIYHR
;
A
#
# COMPACT_ATOMS: atom_id res chain seq x y z
N MET A 1 12.12 7.05 -8.08
CA MET A 1 12.32 6.64 -6.67
C MET A 1 11.20 7.22 -5.83
N LEU A 2 10.28 6.35 -5.40
CA LEU A 2 9.13 6.72 -4.58
C LEU A 2 9.54 7.16 -3.16
N LYS A 3 9.03 8.29 -2.69
CA LYS A 3 9.37 8.85 -1.37
C LYS A 3 8.31 8.45 -0.34
N TRP A 4 8.77 7.83 0.74
CA TRP A 4 7.91 7.41 1.84
C TRP A 4 7.95 8.42 2.97
N MET A 5 6.76 8.69 3.51
CA MET A 5 6.55 9.59 4.62
C MET A 5 5.82 8.83 5.70
N LYS A 6 6.39 8.75 6.91
CA LYS A 6 5.66 8.23 8.06
C LYS A 6 4.53 9.20 8.36
N VAL A 7 3.29 8.71 8.36
CA VAL A 7 2.16 9.50 8.83
C VAL A 7 2.30 9.52 10.35
N LYS A 8 2.72 10.66 10.92
CA LYS A 8 2.80 10.79 12.39
C LYS A 8 1.42 10.49 12.96
N GLU A 9 1.40 9.62 13.97
CA GLU A 9 0.24 9.36 14.82
C GLU A 9 -0.46 10.70 15.13
N LEU A 10 -1.75 10.80 14.77
CA LEU A 10 -2.70 11.89 15.11
C LEU A 10 -2.95 13.03 14.11
N VAL A 11 -2.61 12.93 12.82
CA VAL A 11 -3.37 13.70 11.81
C VAL A 11 -4.38 12.75 11.17
N PRO A 12 -5.69 12.99 11.32
CA PRO A 12 -6.69 12.30 10.50
C PRO A 12 -6.28 12.49 9.05
N VAL A 13 -5.88 11.40 8.39
CA VAL A 13 -5.75 11.42 6.95
C VAL A 13 -7.19 11.49 6.45
N GLU A 14 -7.65 12.69 6.10
CA GLU A 14 -8.91 12.83 5.39
C GLU A 14 -8.73 12.15 4.03
N LEU A 15 -9.20 10.91 3.96
CA LEU A 15 -9.26 10.14 2.74
C LEU A 15 -10.55 10.53 2.04
N ASP A 16 -10.41 11.16 0.88
CA ASP A 16 -11.55 11.42 0.00
C ASP A 16 -11.96 10.11 -0.63
N GLU A 17 -12.96 9.45 -0.04
CA GLU A 17 -13.48 8.18 -0.53
C GLU A 17 -13.96 8.28 -1.98
N SER A 18 -14.39 9.46 -2.46
CA SER A 18 -14.76 9.63 -3.87
C SER A 18 -13.58 9.50 -4.85
N LYS A 19 -12.35 9.49 -4.33
CA LYS A 19 -11.10 9.28 -5.08
C LYS A 19 -10.47 7.91 -4.81
N SER A 20 -11.08 7.07 -3.98
CA SER A 20 -10.54 5.73 -3.68
C SER A 20 -10.64 4.84 -4.91
N ILE A 21 -9.49 4.29 -5.32
CA ILE A 21 -9.35 3.36 -6.44
C ILE A 21 -9.49 1.91 -5.92
N GLY A 22 -8.89 1.63 -4.77
CA GLY A 22 -8.99 0.31 -4.16
C GLY A 22 -7.89 0.02 -3.15
N MET A 23 -7.84 -1.24 -2.75
CA MET A 23 -6.92 -1.73 -1.74
C MET A 23 -6.21 -2.98 -2.22
N MET A 24 -4.92 -3.08 -1.93
CA MET A 24 -4.15 -4.31 -2.06
C MET A 24 -3.90 -4.87 -0.66
N ARG A 25 -4.36 -6.11 -0.42
CA ARG A 25 -3.98 -6.87 0.77
C ARG A 25 -2.64 -7.53 0.52
N LEU A 26 -1.72 -7.45 1.47
CA LEU A 26 -0.37 -8.00 1.39
C LEU A 26 -0.14 -8.99 2.54
N ASP A 27 0.47 -10.13 2.24
CA ASP A 27 0.96 -11.07 3.24
C ASP A 27 2.32 -11.66 2.81
N TRP A 28 3.05 -12.19 3.79
CA TRP A 28 4.33 -12.88 3.57
C TRP A 28 4.23 -14.33 4.06
N SER A 29 3.08 -14.95 3.84
CA SER A 29 2.74 -16.33 4.25
C SER A 29 2.77 -17.32 3.08
N GLY A 30 3.42 -16.94 1.97
CA GLY A 30 3.45 -17.71 0.72
C GLY A 30 4.15 -19.07 0.81
N SER A 31 4.00 -19.86 -0.25
CA SER A 31 4.63 -21.19 -0.40
C SER A 31 6.15 -21.14 -0.49
N ARG A 32 6.72 -19.97 -0.85
CA ARG A 32 8.14 -19.66 -0.76
C ARG A 32 8.38 -18.79 0.46
N ARG A 33 9.42 -19.13 1.21
CA ARG A 33 9.68 -18.55 2.53
C ARG A 33 9.83 -17.04 2.42
N ASP A 34 8.94 -16.32 3.09
CA ASP A 34 8.95 -14.88 3.27
C ASP A 34 8.81 -14.05 1.98
N GLU A 35 8.30 -14.60 0.87
CA GLU A 35 7.95 -13.83 -0.34
C GLU A 35 6.57 -13.16 -0.19
N VAL A 36 6.44 -11.93 -0.72
CA VAL A 36 5.18 -11.19 -0.71
C VAL A 36 4.12 -11.81 -1.64
N CYS A 37 2.93 -12.02 -1.09
CA CYS A 37 1.71 -12.33 -1.82
C CYS A 37 0.76 -11.14 -1.74
N ASN A 38 -0.07 -10.94 -2.77
CA ASN A 38 -1.02 -9.85 -2.80
C ASN A 38 -2.40 -10.25 -3.34
N LYS A 39 -3.43 -9.50 -2.93
CA LYS A 39 -4.79 -9.62 -3.43
C LYS A 39 -5.40 -8.24 -3.65
N TRP A 40 -5.77 -7.96 -4.91
CA TRP A 40 -6.45 -6.73 -5.29
C TRP A 40 -7.92 -6.75 -4.88
N LEU A 41 -8.40 -5.63 -4.36
CA LEU A 41 -9.77 -5.37 -3.95
C LEU A 41 -10.15 -3.98 -4.47
N PRO A 42 -10.83 -3.88 -5.64
CA PRO A 42 -11.24 -2.58 -6.18
C PRO A 42 -12.24 -1.91 -5.24
N SER A 43 -12.25 -0.58 -5.24
CA SER A 43 -13.29 0.20 -4.55
C SER A 43 -14.63 0.08 -5.28
N GLN A 44 -15.72 0.46 -4.63
CA GLN A 44 -17.04 0.48 -5.26
C GLN A 44 -17.13 1.48 -6.42
N GLN A 45 -16.34 2.56 -6.38
CA GLN A 45 -16.31 3.58 -7.43
C GLN A 45 -15.10 3.45 -8.36
N PHE A 46 -14.45 2.28 -8.43
CA PHE A 46 -13.24 2.08 -9.23
C PHE A 46 -13.42 2.52 -10.68
N ASP A 47 -14.47 2.03 -11.35
CA ASP A 47 -14.75 2.35 -12.75
C ASP A 47 -15.01 3.86 -12.93
N ASP A 48 -15.84 4.46 -12.07
CA ASP A 48 -16.15 5.90 -12.10
C ASP A 48 -14.90 6.77 -11.95
N VAL A 49 -14.00 6.41 -11.03
CA VAL A 49 -12.76 7.16 -10.77
C VAL A 49 -11.78 6.99 -11.93
N VAL A 50 -11.64 5.77 -12.46
CA VAL A 50 -10.76 5.47 -13.59
C VAL A 50 -11.21 6.24 -14.83
N ASP A 51 -12.50 6.24 -15.13
CA ASP A 51 -13.06 6.95 -16.29
C ASP A 51 -12.97 8.47 -16.10
N LYS A 52 -13.35 8.99 -14.92
CA LYS A 52 -13.36 10.43 -14.63
C LYS A 52 -11.99 11.08 -14.78
N TYR A 53 -10.93 10.38 -14.37
CA TYR A 53 -9.57 10.92 -14.42
C TYR A 53 -8.70 10.28 -15.51
N ASN A 54 -9.29 9.47 -16.40
CA ASN A 54 -8.62 8.78 -17.50
C ASN A 54 -7.36 8.02 -17.04
N ILE A 55 -7.52 7.23 -15.96
CA ILE A 55 -6.41 6.55 -15.29
C ILE A 55 -5.90 5.39 -16.16
N SER A 56 -4.60 5.42 -16.48
CA SER A 56 -3.93 4.29 -17.09
C SER A 56 -3.68 3.17 -16.08
N ILE A 57 -4.50 2.10 -16.13
CA ILE A 57 -4.33 0.91 -15.29
C ILE A 57 -2.93 0.28 -15.42
N PRO A 58 -2.34 0.14 -16.62
CA PRO A 58 -0.97 -0.37 -16.76
C PRO A 58 0.06 0.50 -16.05
N ALA A 59 -0.07 1.83 -16.11
CA ALA A 59 0.86 2.74 -15.43
C ALA A 59 0.70 2.65 -13.90
N LEU A 60 -0.53 2.57 -13.41
CA LEU A 60 -0.80 2.36 -11.98
C LEU A 60 -0.20 1.04 -11.48
N GLN A 61 -0.32 -0.03 -12.28
CA GLN A 61 0.24 -1.33 -11.94
C GLN A 61 1.77 -1.28 -11.81
N VAL A 62 2.48 -0.54 -12.67
CA VAL A 62 3.94 -0.36 -12.57
C VAL A 62 4.32 0.28 -11.23
N LEU A 63 3.60 1.33 -10.81
CA LEU A 63 3.85 2.00 -9.52
C LEU A 63 3.59 1.08 -8.32
N ILE A 64 2.50 0.29 -8.37
CA ILE A 64 2.18 -0.69 -7.33
C ILE A 64 3.27 -1.77 -7.26
N ASN A 65 3.77 -2.24 -8.40
CA ASN A 65 4.82 -3.25 -8.46
C ASN A 65 6.15 -2.73 -7.90
N GLU A 66 6.54 -1.48 -8.22
CA GLU A 66 7.73 -0.84 -7.63
C GLU A 66 7.61 -0.75 -6.09
N LEU A 67 6.42 -0.46 -5.57
CA LEU A 67 6.17 -0.42 -4.12
C LEU A 67 6.26 -1.79 -3.44
N ILE A 68 5.67 -2.81 -4.05
CA ILE A 68 5.52 -4.13 -3.43
C ILE A 68 6.75 -4.99 -3.70
N PHE A 69 7.06 -5.23 -4.97
CA PHE A 69 8.02 -6.26 -5.39
C PHE A 69 9.47 -5.80 -5.42
N GLU A 70 9.73 -4.49 -5.29
CA GLU A 70 11.10 -4.00 -5.15
C GLU A 70 11.39 -3.58 -3.70
N GLN A 71 10.43 -2.93 -3.05
CA GLN A 71 10.66 -2.30 -1.75
C GLN A 71 10.14 -3.13 -0.56
N LEU A 72 9.25 -4.11 -0.77
CA LEU A 72 8.65 -4.94 0.27
C LEU A 72 8.56 -6.44 -0.12
N ASP A 73 9.41 -6.89 -1.04
CA ASP A 73 9.43 -8.27 -1.55
C ASP A 73 9.56 -9.34 -0.46
N VAL A 74 10.25 -9.04 0.65
CA VAL A 74 10.47 -9.94 1.77
C VAL A 74 10.07 -9.34 3.12
N PHE A 75 9.64 -10.20 4.05
CA PHE A 75 9.12 -9.78 5.36
C PHE A 75 10.13 -8.98 6.21
N SER A 76 11.43 -9.27 6.09
CA SER A 76 12.47 -8.51 6.80
C SER A 76 12.48 -7.02 6.41
N LYS A 77 12.14 -6.67 5.16
CA LYS A 77 12.00 -5.27 4.74
C LYS A 77 10.84 -4.57 5.46
N VAL A 78 9.77 -5.30 5.81
CA VAL A 78 8.66 -4.77 6.62
C VAL A 78 9.12 -4.46 8.05
N ILE A 79 9.85 -5.39 8.68
CA ILE A 79 10.44 -5.20 10.02
C ILE A 79 11.39 -4.00 10.01
N ASP A 80 12.28 -3.90 9.03
CA ASP A 80 13.24 -2.81 8.88
C ASP A 80 12.54 -1.45 8.73
N ARG A 81 11.44 -1.41 7.96
CA ARG A 81 10.63 -0.21 7.76
C ARG A 81 9.93 0.22 9.05
N CYS A 82 9.38 -0.75 9.76
CA CYS A 82 8.65 -0.56 11.00
C CYS A 82 9.57 -0.37 12.22
N ARG A 83 10.88 -0.58 12.06
CA ARG A 83 11.90 -0.52 13.13
C ARG A 83 11.60 -1.47 14.29
N GLY A 84 11.05 -2.64 13.98
CA GLY A 84 10.75 -3.69 14.95
C GLY A 84 9.69 -4.68 14.49
N GLU A 85 9.51 -5.74 15.27
CA GLU A 85 8.56 -6.84 15.05
C GLU A 85 7.52 -6.90 16.17
N GLY A 86 6.26 -7.17 15.79
CA GLY A 86 5.10 -7.20 16.67
C GLY A 86 4.14 -6.03 16.46
N TYR A 87 2.90 -6.18 16.92
CA TYR A 87 1.82 -5.17 16.75
C TYR A 87 2.18 -3.77 17.23
N ARG A 88 3.05 -3.64 18.25
CA ARG A 88 3.50 -2.33 18.77
C ARG A 88 4.33 -1.52 17.77
N TYR A 89 4.81 -2.14 16.69
CA TYR A 89 5.57 -1.50 15.63
C TYR A 89 4.77 -1.33 14.35
N GLU A 90 3.45 -1.55 14.37
CA GLU A 90 2.59 -1.24 13.22
C GLU A 90 2.76 0.24 12.83
N GLN A 91 2.91 0.51 11.53
CA GLN A 91 3.09 1.87 11.02
C GLN A 91 2.28 2.13 9.75
N LEU A 92 1.78 3.36 9.65
CA LEU A 92 1.16 3.89 8.45
C LEU A 92 2.16 4.79 7.71
N PHE A 93 2.39 4.48 6.43
CA PHE A 93 3.21 5.27 5.53
C PHE A 93 2.37 5.86 4.42
N LYS A 94 2.74 7.05 3.97
CA LYS A 94 2.24 7.68 2.76
C LYS A 94 3.35 7.70 1.71
N VAL A 95 3.03 7.30 0.49
CA VAL A 95 3.85 7.53 -0.70
C VAL A 95 3.02 8.36 -1.68
N GLU A 96 3.61 9.44 -2.17
CA GLU A 96 2.97 10.33 -3.13
C GLU A 96 3.64 10.21 -4.49
N THR A 97 2.81 10.21 -5.54
CA THR A 97 3.23 10.42 -6.93
C THR A 97 2.56 11.68 -7.48
N ALA A 98 2.72 11.92 -8.79
CA ALA A 98 2.00 12.99 -9.48
C ALA A 98 0.48 12.80 -9.36
N ASP A 99 0.00 11.57 -9.59
CA ASP A 99 -1.43 11.29 -9.77
C ASP A 99 -2.05 10.53 -8.60
N PHE A 100 -1.24 9.92 -7.72
CA PHE A 100 -1.73 9.01 -6.69
C PHE A 100 -1.18 9.29 -5.30
N ASN A 101 -2.01 9.01 -4.31
CA ASN A 101 -1.61 8.80 -2.92
C ASN A 101 -1.73 7.32 -2.58
N PHE A 102 -0.63 6.74 -2.13
CA PHE A 102 -0.56 5.38 -1.62
C PHE A 102 -0.41 5.42 -0.10
N TYR A 103 -1.29 4.73 0.62
CA TYR A 103 -1.20 4.60 2.06
C TYR A 103 -0.90 3.15 2.42
N LEU A 104 0.26 2.89 3.01
CA LEU A 104 0.68 1.55 3.41
C LEU A 104 0.58 1.39 4.92
N ARG A 105 -0.38 0.58 5.36
CA ARG A 105 -0.48 0.09 6.72
C ARG A 105 0.33 -1.20 6.81
N LEU A 106 1.54 -1.09 7.34
CA LEU A 106 2.46 -2.22 7.50
C LEU A 106 2.33 -2.81 8.90
N LYS A 107 2.02 -4.09 8.97
CA LYS A 107 2.00 -4.89 10.20
C LYS A 107 3.22 -5.80 10.21
N PRO A 108 4.24 -5.53 11.04
CA PRO A 108 5.41 -6.41 11.16
C PRO A 108 5.08 -7.60 12.08
N VAL A 109 4.03 -8.34 11.75
CA VAL A 109 3.59 -9.56 12.44
C VAL A 109 3.42 -10.64 11.39
N LYS A 110 4.05 -11.80 11.60
CA LYS A 110 3.94 -12.91 10.66
C LYS A 110 2.48 -13.39 10.58
N ASP A 111 2.06 -13.81 9.39
CA ASP A 111 0.70 -14.28 9.07
C ASP A 111 -0.43 -13.23 9.20
N GLU A 112 -0.09 -11.98 9.52
CA GLU A 112 -1.02 -10.85 9.48
C GLU A 112 -0.99 -10.13 8.14
N TYR A 113 -2.13 -9.53 7.79
CA TYR A 113 -2.26 -8.75 6.58
C TYR A 113 -1.79 -7.30 6.77
N SER A 114 -0.90 -6.87 5.89
CA SER A 114 -0.65 -5.45 5.62
C SER A 114 -1.56 -4.98 4.47
N TYR A 115 -1.73 -3.66 4.36
CA TYR A 115 -2.65 -3.07 3.40
C TYR A 115 -2.03 -1.88 2.69
N LEU A 116 -2.21 -1.82 1.37
CA LEU A 116 -1.92 -0.67 0.54
C LEU A 116 -3.25 -0.11 0.05
N PHE A 117 -3.59 1.12 0.43
CA PHE A 117 -4.75 1.85 -0.06
C PHE A 117 -4.33 2.84 -1.13
N ILE A 118 -5.14 2.98 -2.18
CA ILE A 118 -4.79 3.74 -3.38
C ILE A 118 -5.89 4.77 -3.65
N TYR A 119 -5.49 6.03 -3.73
CA TYR A 119 -6.38 7.16 -4.00
C TYR A 119 -5.81 8.00 -5.15
N HIS A 120 -6.69 8.50 -6.02
CA HIS A 120 -6.34 9.56 -6.96
C HIS A 120 -6.04 10.87 -6.21
N ARG A 121 -5.15 11.71 -6.73
CA ARG A 121 -4.76 12.99 -6.12
C ARG A 121 -5.74 14.13 -6.44
#